data_AF-X0B0T0-F1
#
_entry.id   AF-X0B0T0-F1
#
_cell.length_a   1.000
_cell.length_b   1.000
_cell.length_c   1.000
_cell.angle_alpha   90.00
_cell.angle_beta   90.00
_cell.angle_gamma   90.00
#
_symmetry.space_group_name_H-M   'P 1'
#
loop_
_entity.id
_entity.type
_entity.pdbx_description
1 polymer ?
#
loop_
_entity_poly.entity_id
_entity_poly.type
_entity_poly.pdbx_seq_one_letter_code
_entity_poly.pdbx_strand_id
1 'polypeptide(L)'
;MIEPGQDDHFSKRVLADRISKVIGVRINCHRDQIARQEPQMVEVAVPKTHPLFNLEGDDPCDIPSLFGLDLVAKSYNSNQSSGGNDDDAPPADGLENPLAQLLLITTSIKDGKWVHLPDYRRHLRHGSILFVCRSKRNIKMEDIHTFCNLIEEVAVPFLLKENASNPGARKRLLSQLEEEGVRRGLRYVPYT
;
A
#
# COMPACT_ATOMS: atom_id res chain seq x y z
N MET A 1 -21.56 -40.33 22.39
CA MET A 1 -20.10 -40.35 22.13
C MET A 1 -19.82 -39.27 21.12
N ILE A 2 -19.23 -38.16 21.55
CA ILE A 2 -18.70 -37.12 20.69
C ILE A 2 -17.21 -37.44 20.57
N GLU A 3 -16.71 -37.68 19.36
CA GLU A 3 -15.31 -38.04 19.15
C GLU A 3 -14.40 -36.91 19.65
N PRO A 4 -13.39 -37.16 20.52
CA PRO A 4 -12.55 -36.11 21.11
C PRO A 4 -11.58 -35.40 20.14
N GLY A 5 -11.70 -35.63 18.82
CA GLY A 5 -10.71 -35.19 17.84
C GLY A 5 -11.01 -33.85 17.16
N GLN A 6 -12.27 -33.45 17.00
CA GLN A 6 -12.59 -32.28 16.17
C GLN A 6 -12.21 -30.95 16.84
N ASP A 7 -12.54 -30.74 18.10
CA ASP A 7 -12.30 -29.46 18.79
C ASP A 7 -10.82 -29.14 19.04
N ASP A 8 -9.99 -30.16 19.27
CA ASP A 8 -8.54 -30.00 19.47
C ASP A 8 -7.84 -29.63 18.15
N HIS A 9 -8.31 -30.18 17.02
CA HIS A 9 -7.84 -29.80 15.68
C HIS A 9 -8.26 -28.38 15.28
N PHE A 10 -9.50 -27.96 15.59
CA PHE A 10 -9.95 -26.59 15.34
C PHE A 10 -9.20 -25.59 16.22
N SER A 11 -9.03 -25.87 17.50
CA SER A 11 -8.30 -25.00 18.44
C SER A 11 -6.83 -24.83 18.04
N LYS A 12 -6.15 -25.91 17.63
CA LYS A 12 -4.77 -25.85 17.12
C LYS A 12 -4.67 -25.10 15.79
N ARG A 13 -5.64 -25.26 14.88
CA ARG A 13 -5.69 -24.48 13.62
C ARG A 13 -5.92 -22.99 13.86
N VAL A 14 -6.80 -22.64 14.79
CA VAL A 14 -7.06 -21.23 15.17
C VAL A 14 -5.83 -20.62 15.85
N LEU A 15 -5.14 -21.36 16.72
CA LEU A 15 -3.89 -20.92 17.33
C LEU A 15 -2.75 -20.78 16.30
N ALA A 16 -2.61 -21.75 15.39
CA ALA A 16 -1.62 -21.70 14.32
C ALA A 16 -1.87 -20.53 13.36
N ASP A 17 -3.13 -20.26 13.00
CA ASP A 17 -3.48 -19.12 12.15
C ASP A 17 -3.23 -17.79 12.88
N ARG A 18 -3.46 -17.73 14.20
CA ARG A 18 -3.11 -16.57 15.05
C ARG A 18 -1.60 -16.30 15.15
N ILE A 19 -0.76 -17.34 15.04
CA ILE A 19 0.71 -17.23 15.10
C ILE A 19 1.32 -17.02 13.70
N SER A 20 0.59 -17.35 12.64
CA SER A 20 1.09 -17.25 11.27
C SER A 20 1.42 -15.81 10.88
N LYS A 21 2.51 -15.67 10.12
CA LYS A 21 2.98 -14.39 9.58
C LYS A 21 2.94 -14.42 8.06
N VAL A 22 2.80 -13.25 7.48
CA VAL A 22 2.89 -13.01 6.04
C VAL A 22 3.96 -11.97 5.78
N ILE A 23 4.51 -11.97 4.57
CA ILE A 23 5.51 -10.97 4.17
C ILE A 23 4.79 -9.73 3.64
N GLY A 24 5.03 -8.60 4.29
CA GLY A 24 4.76 -7.27 3.77
C GLY A 24 6.06 -6.59 3.35
N VAL A 25 5.95 -5.40 2.76
CA VAL A 25 7.11 -4.60 2.35
C VAL A 25 7.04 -3.24 3.03
N ARG A 26 8.09 -2.87 3.74
CA ARG A 26 8.25 -1.53 4.32
C ARG A 26 9.14 -0.70 3.41
N ILE A 27 8.66 0.47 3.02
CA ILE A 27 9.44 1.48 2.31
C ILE A 27 9.90 2.51 3.34
N ASN A 28 11.20 2.58 3.56
CA ASN A 28 11.83 3.46 4.54
C ASN A 28 11.97 4.88 4.00
N CYS A 29 11.58 5.89 4.79
CA CYS A 29 11.93 7.28 4.49
C CYS A 29 13.44 7.51 4.66
N HIS A 30 13.96 8.59 4.07
CA HIS A 30 15.40 8.87 4.07
C HIS A 30 16.00 8.93 5.49
N ARG A 31 15.26 9.53 6.42
CA ARG A 31 15.66 9.62 7.84
C ARG A 31 15.84 8.23 8.47
N ASP A 32 14.90 7.32 8.26
CA ASP A 32 14.98 5.97 8.82
C ASP A 32 16.07 5.13 8.14
N GLN A 33 16.30 5.33 6.83
CA GLN A 33 17.42 4.68 6.12
C GLN A 33 18.76 5.02 6.77
N ILE A 34 19.00 6.31 7.06
CA ILE A 34 20.23 6.75 7.72
C ILE A 34 20.28 6.28 9.18
N ALA A 35 19.21 6.53 9.94
CA ALA A 35 19.20 6.28 11.38
C ALA A 35 19.31 4.79 11.73
N ARG A 36 18.74 3.91 10.90
CA ARG A 36 18.70 2.45 11.12
C ARG A 36 19.71 1.70 10.26
N GLN A 37 20.40 2.38 9.33
CA GLN A 37 21.27 1.77 8.33
C GLN A 37 20.56 0.66 7.53
N GLU A 38 19.29 0.91 7.19
CA GLU A 38 18.46 -0.02 6.45
C GLU A 38 18.29 0.43 5.00
N PRO A 39 18.11 -0.49 4.05
CA PRO A 39 17.80 -0.14 2.67
C PRO A 39 16.43 0.53 2.55
N GLN A 40 16.17 1.13 1.39
CA GLN A 40 14.91 1.82 1.09
C GLN A 40 13.69 0.90 1.14
N MET A 41 13.82 -0.37 0.75
CA MET A 41 12.75 -1.37 0.87
C MET A 41 13.23 -2.56 1.70
N VAL A 42 12.37 -3.03 2.59
CA VAL A 42 12.65 -4.18 3.47
C VAL A 42 11.42 -5.09 3.51
N GLU A 43 11.62 -6.39 3.34
CA GLU A 43 10.59 -7.38 3.60
C GLU A 43 10.39 -7.57 5.11
N VAL A 44 9.13 -7.51 5.56
CA VAL A 44 8.76 -7.55 6.98
C VAL A 44 7.78 -8.67 7.22
N ALA A 45 8.07 -9.55 8.18
CA ALA A 45 7.15 -10.59 8.62
C ALA A 45 6.08 -9.99 9.54
N VAL A 46 4.84 -9.90 9.05
CA VAL A 46 3.68 -9.31 9.74
C VAL A 46 2.75 -10.41 10.24
N PRO A 47 2.42 -10.47 11.54
CA PRO A 47 1.42 -11.40 12.05
C PRO A 47 0.07 -11.22 11.37
N LYS A 48 -0.61 -12.29 10.93
CA LYS A 48 -1.94 -12.22 10.29
C LYS A 48 -3.04 -11.62 11.18
N THR A 49 -2.78 -11.56 12.49
CA THR A 49 -3.60 -10.92 13.52
C THR A 49 -3.37 -9.41 13.64
N HIS A 50 -2.39 -8.86 12.91
CA HIS A 50 -2.09 -7.44 12.95
C HIS A 50 -3.32 -6.62 12.50
N PRO A 51 -3.71 -5.55 13.24
CA PRO A 51 -4.94 -4.81 12.95
C PRO A 51 -5.04 -4.29 11.52
N LEU A 52 -3.91 -3.98 10.87
CA LEU A 52 -3.85 -3.51 9.48
C LEU A 52 -4.62 -4.39 8.48
N PHE A 53 -4.74 -5.71 8.72
CA PHE A 53 -5.52 -6.58 7.83
C PHE A 53 -7.04 -6.44 7.99
N ASN A 54 -7.50 -5.93 9.13
CA ASN A 54 -8.91 -5.87 9.52
C ASN A 54 -9.39 -4.44 9.78
N LEU A 55 -8.57 -3.40 9.52
CA LEU A 55 -9.03 -2.02 9.58
C LEU A 55 -9.95 -1.78 8.38
N GLU A 56 -11.25 -1.89 8.61
CA GLU A 56 -12.33 -1.75 7.62
C GLU A 56 -12.37 -0.37 6.92
N GLY A 57 -11.49 0.58 7.28
CA GLY A 57 -11.52 1.96 6.81
C GLY A 57 -10.41 2.41 5.85
N ASP A 58 -9.32 1.64 5.67
CA ASP A 58 -8.27 2.01 4.71
C ASP A 58 -8.50 1.28 3.41
N ASP A 59 -9.11 1.92 2.41
CA ASP A 59 -9.26 1.36 1.05
C ASP A 59 -7.91 0.80 0.55
N PRO A 60 -7.91 -0.16 -0.39
CA PRO A 60 -6.68 -0.60 -1.03
C PRO A 60 -6.06 0.48 -1.93
N CYS A 61 -4.77 0.35 -2.23
CA CYS A 61 -4.10 1.16 -3.23
C CYS A 61 -4.72 0.89 -4.62
N ASP A 62 -5.19 1.94 -5.30
CA ASP A 62 -6.05 1.83 -6.47
C ASP A 62 -5.37 1.09 -7.63
N ILE A 63 -4.15 1.53 -8.00
CA ILE A 63 -3.41 0.98 -9.14
C ILE A 63 -2.98 -0.50 -8.90
N PRO A 64 -2.40 -0.88 -7.75
CA PRO A 64 -2.13 -2.30 -7.45
C PRO A 64 -3.38 -3.19 -7.47
N SER A 65 -4.53 -2.65 -7.06
CA SER A 65 -5.80 -3.40 -7.03
C SER A 65 -6.30 -3.76 -8.43
N LEU A 66 -5.92 -3.00 -9.47
CA LEU A 66 -6.19 -3.36 -10.86
C LEU A 66 -5.62 -4.73 -11.23
N PHE A 67 -4.58 -5.19 -10.53
CA PHE A 67 -3.92 -6.48 -10.77
C PHE A 67 -4.25 -7.53 -9.70
N GLY A 68 -5.26 -7.28 -8.86
CA GLY A 68 -5.67 -8.19 -7.78
C GLY A 68 -4.76 -8.18 -6.55
N LEU A 69 -3.94 -7.14 -6.40
CA LEU A 69 -3.11 -6.93 -5.22
C LEU A 69 -3.68 -5.78 -4.37
N ASP A 70 -4.62 -6.12 -3.50
CA ASP A 70 -5.26 -5.17 -2.58
C ASP A 70 -4.29 -4.76 -1.47
N LEU A 71 -3.39 -3.82 -1.78
CA LEU A 71 -2.40 -3.28 -0.86
C LEU A 71 -3.03 -2.31 0.12
N VAL A 72 -2.87 -2.57 1.41
CA VAL A 72 -3.20 -1.63 2.50
C VAL A 72 -1.91 -1.17 3.18
N ALA A 73 -1.92 0.06 3.69
CA ALA A 73 -0.72 0.74 4.13
C ALA A 73 -0.83 1.23 5.57
N LYS A 74 0.28 1.26 6.30
CA LYS A 74 0.40 1.87 7.63
C LYS A 74 1.69 2.66 7.73
N SER A 75 1.60 3.93 8.12
CA SER A 75 2.79 4.72 8.43
C SER A 75 3.33 4.38 9.81
N TYR A 76 4.65 4.24 9.90
CA TYR A 76 5.40 4.38 11.14
C TYR A 76 5.77 5.85 11.30
N ASN A 77 4.87 6.62 11.88
CA ASN A 77 5.24 7.95 12.36
C ASN A 77 6.36 7.76 13.40
N SER A 78 7.50 8.42 13.20
CA SER A 78 8.52 8.47 14.24
C SER A 78 7.86 9.08 15.47
N ASN A 79 7.80 8.34 16.58
CA ASN A 79 7.26 8.80 17.86
C ASN A 79 8.06 10.00 18.41
N GLN A 80 7.86 11.16 17.82
CA GLN A 80 8.08 12.45 18.46
C GLN A 80 6.74 13.15 18.48
N SER A 81 5.89 12.70 19.40
CA SER A 81 4.88 13.55 20.01
C SER A 81 5.61 14.69 20.71
N SER A 82 5.87 15.77 19.98
CA SER A 82 6.11 17.09 20.55
C SER A 82 4.95 17.94 20.07
N GLY A 83 4.08 18.32 21.01
CA GLY A 83 2.75 18.87 20.78
C GLY A 83 2.63 19.85 19.61
N GLY A 84 1.60 19.63 18.80
CA GLY A 84 1.18 20.53 17.74
C GLY A 84 0.27 19.78 16.78
N ASN A 85 -1.05 19.98 16.93
CA ASN A 85 -2.06 19.65 15.92
C ASN A 85 -1.93 20.58 14.69
N ASP A 86 -0.72 20.84 14.23
CA ASP A 86 -0.50 21.58 12.99
C ASP A 86 -0.18 20.57 11.90
N ASP A 87 -1.22 20.13 11.20
CA ASP A 87 -1.12 19.45 9.91
C ASP A 87 -0.39 20.30 8.85
N ASP A 88 -0.09 21.58 9.16
CA ASP A 88 0.63 22.55 8.33
C ASP A 88 2.10 22.78 8.77
N ALA A 89 2.60 22.13 9.82
CA ALA A 89 4.01 22.20 10.14
C ALA A 89 4.83 21.46 9.06
N PRO A 90 5.88 22.08 8.47
CA PRO A 90 6.69 21.39 7.47
C PRO A 90 7.24 20.10 8.08
N PRO A 91 7.14 18.96 7.37
CA PRO A 91 7.61 17.70 7.90
C PRO A 91 9.07 17.81 8.30
N ALA A 92 9.44 17.19 9.42
CA ALA A 92 10.84 17.14 9.83
C ALA A 92 11.69 16.55 8.69
N ASP A 93 12.91 17.08 8.53
CA ASP A 93 13.78 16.75 7.42
C ASP A 93 13.95 15.23 7.24
N GLY A 94 13.88 14.77 5.99
CA GLY A 94 13.99 13.36 5.61
C GLY A 94 12.80 12.46 5.95
N LEU A 95 11.65 12.99 6.41
CA LEU A 95 10.42 12.20 6.61
C LEU A 95 9.59 11.98 5.34
N GLU A 96 9.84 12.74 4.27
CA GLU A 96 9.20 12.47 2.99
C GLU A 96 9.57 11.08 2.46
N ASN A 97 8.59 10.43 1.85
CA ASN A 97 8.78 9.10 1.28
C ASN A 97 8.19 9.04 -0.14
N PRO A 98 8.85 9.67 -1.13
CA PRO A 98 8.30 9.82 -2.48
C PRO A 98 7.93 8.48 -3.11
N LEU A 99 8.76 7.45 -2.90
CA LEU A 99 8.53 6.12 -3.44
C LEU A 99 7.27 5.46 -2.87
N ALA A 100 7.02 5.60 -1.57
CA ALA A 100 5.79 5.09 -0.96
C ALA A 100 4.57 5.92 -1.38
N GLN A 101 4.72 7.23 -1.59
CA GLN A 101 3.64 8.10 -2.07
C GLN A 101 3.16 7.71 -3.47
N LEU A 102 4.01 7.17 -4.34
CA LEU A 102 3.58 6.65 -5.65
C LEU A 102 2.46 5.61 -5.49
N LEU A 103 2.62 4.65 -4.58
CA LEU A 103 1.61 3.61 -4.35
C LEU A 103 0.29 4.15 -3.79
N LEU A 104 0.31 5.34 -3.20
CA LEU A 104 -0.87 6.00 -2.64
C LEU A 104 -1.62 6.85 -3.68
N ILE A 105 -1.05 7.06 -4.87
CA ILE A 105 -1.71 7.76 -5.99
C ILE A 105 -3.00 7.03 -6.36
N THR A 106 -4.06 7.80 -6.59
CA THR A 106 -5.35 7.26 -7.03
C THR A 106 -5.68 7.68 -8.45
N THR A 107 -6.51 6.87 -9.12
CA THR A 107 -7.09 7.14 -10.44
C THR A 107 -8.47 7.81 -10.34
N SER A 108 -8.87 8.22 -9.13
CA SER A 108 -10.19 8.79 -8.86
C SER A 108 -10.28 10.23 -9.32
N ILE A 109 -11.47 10.64 -9.75
CA ILE A 109 -11.78 12.00 -10.17
C ILE A 109 -12.87 12.54 -9.25
N LYS A 110 -12.65 13.71 -8.67
CA LYS A 110 -13.62 14.44 -7.86
C LYS A 110 -13.65 15.89 -8.30
N ASP A 111 -14.85 16.44 -8.51
CA ASP A 111 -15.06 17.84 -8.93
C ASP A 111 -14.22 18.25 -10.15
N GLY A 112 -14.11 17.34 -11.13
CA GLY A 112 -13.36 17.57 -12.37
C GLY A 112 -11.83 17.57 -12.22
N LYS A 113 -11.31 17.12 -11.07
CA LYS A 113 -9.87 17.05 -10.76
C LYS A 113 -9.44 15.64 -10.36
N TRP A 114 -8.19 15.29 -10.67
CA TRP A 114 -7.57 14.07 -10.18
C TRP A 114 -7.39 14.12 -8.66
N VAL A 115 -7.73 13.03 -7.99
CA VAL A 115 -7.49 12.87 -6.55
C VAL A 115 -6.11 12.24 -6.38
N HIS A 116 -5.09 13.06 -6.12
CA HIS A 116 -3.72 12.56 -5.93
C HIS A 116 -3.57 11.75 -4.63
N LEU A 117 -4.09 12.27 -3.53
CA LEU A 117 -4.14 11.56 -2.25
C LEU A 117 -5.44 11.92 -1.51
N PRO A 118 -6.30 10.94 -1.18
CA PRO A 118 -7.50 11.19 -0.39
C PRO A 118 -7.19 11.71 1.01
N ASP A 119 -8.10 12.53 1.56
CA ASP A 119 -7.90 13.18 2.86
C ASP A 119 -7.67 12.18 4.00
N TYR A 120 -8.39 11.05 3.98
CA TYR A 120 -8.25 10.00 4.99
C TYR A 120 -6.86 9.34 4.97
N ARG A 121 -6.10 9.43 3.85
CA ARG A 121 -4.73 8.91 3.73
C ARG A 121 -3.65 9.96 3.94
N ARG A 122 -3.97 11.22 4.29
CA ARG A 122 -2.95 12.26 4.52
C ARG A 122 -1.93 11.86 5.60
N HIS A 123 -2.36 11.08 6.58
CA HIS A 123 -1.50 10.54 7.63
C HIS A 123 -0.40 9.59 7.11
N LEU A 124 -0.51 9.10 5.86
CA LEU A 124 0.47 8.26 5.18
C LEU A 124 1.46 9.06 4.33
N ARG A 125 1.46 10.40 4.36
CA ARG A 125 2.40 11.20 3.54
C ARG A 125 3.85 11.13 4.01
N HIS A 126 4.06 10.82 5.29
CA HIS A 126 5.35 10.94 5.95
C HIS A 126 5.73 9.66 6.67
N GLY A 127 7.04 9.48 6.87
CA GLY A 127 7.63 8.36 7.57
C GLY A 127 7.82 7.12 6.69
N SER A 128 8.29 6.06 7.35
CA SER A 128 8.42 4.75 6.73
C SER A 128 7.06 4.07 6.68
N ILE A 129 6.69 3.50 5.53
CA ILE A 129 5.33 2.97 5.30
C ILE A 129 5.41 1.47 5.08
N LEU A 130 4.62 0.72 5.85
CA LEU A 130 4.42 -0.71 5.66
C LEU A 130 3.22 -0.96 4.75
N PHE A 131 3.44 -1.72 3.68
CA PHE A 131 2.41 -2.25 2.80
C PHE A 131 2.21 -3.74 3.05
N VAL A 132 0.96 -4.17 3.18
CA VAL A 132 0.57 -5.58 3.28
C VAL A 132 -0.60 -5.87 2.34
N CYS A 133 -0.75 -7.12 1.91
CA CYS A 133 -1.87 -7.50 1.08
C CYS A 133 -3.05 -7.83 2.00
N ARG A 134 -4.19 -7.17 1.82
CA ARG A 134 -5.38 -7.34 2.67
C ARG A 134 -5.83 -8.79 2.76
N SER A 135 -5.70 -9.55 1.66
CA SER A 135 -5.99 -10.99 1.60
C SER A 135 -5.04 -11.88 2.43
N LYS A 136 -4.08 -11.29 3.17
CA LYS A 136 -3.07 -11.99 3.98
C LYS A 136 -2.21 -12.93 3.13
N ARG A 137 -1.92 -12.52 1.90
CA ARG A 137 -0.91 -13.14 1.02
C ARG A 137 0.43 -12.42 1.18
N ASN A 138 1.52 -13.13 0.91
CA ASN A 138 2.85 -12.52 0.86
C ASN A 138 2.94 -11.56 -0.32
N ILE A 139 3.59 -10.43 -0.11
CA ILE A 139 4.00 -9.50 -1.17
C ILE A 139 5.49 -9.71 -1.42
N LYS A 140 5.90 -9.69 -2.69
CA LYS A 140 7.32 -9.62 -3.04
C LYS A 140 7.75 -8.16 -3.19
N MET A 141 8.97 -7.86 -2.74
CA MET A 141 9.56 -6.54 -2.96
C MET A 141 9.62 -6.14 -4.44
N GLU A 142 9.85 -7.11 -5.34
CA GLU A 142 9.86 -6.92 -6.80
C GLU A 142 8.52 -6.41 -7.34
N ASP A 143 7.40 -6.87 -6.79
CA ASP A 143 6.05 -6.43 -7.20
C ASP A 143 5.86 -4.95 -6.84
N ILE A 144 6.23 -4.56 -5.62
CA ILE A 144 6.19 -3.17 -5.15
C ILE A 144 7.04 -2.27 -6.04
N HIS A 145 8.27 -2.68 -6.34
CA HIS A 145 9.15 -1.94 -7.24
C HIS A 145 8.53 -1.78 -8.64
N THR A 146 7.92 -2.84 -9.18
CA THR A 146 7.28 -2.82 -10.49
C THR A 146 6.08 -1.85 -10.51
N PHE A 147 5.28 -1.84 -9.43
CA PHE A 147 4.18 -0.88 -9.27
C PHE A 147 4.68 0.56 -9.18
N CYS A 148 5.70 0.84 -8.37
CA CYS A 148 6.27 2.18 -8.28
C CYS A 148 6.70 2.69 -9.65
N ASN A 149 7.45 1.89 -10.41
CA ASN A 149 7.90 2.27 -11.76
C ASN A 149 6.74 2.45 -12.73
N LEU A 150 5.71 1.58 -12.68
CA LEU A 150 4.52 1.73 -13.52
C LEU A 150 3.81 3.07 -13.25
N ILE A 151 3.64 3.40 -11.96
CA ILE A 151 2.97 4.62 -11.55
C ILE A 151 3.80 5.85 -11.93
N GLU A 152 5.10 5.83 -11.68
CA GLU A 152 6.02 6.92 -11.99
C GLU A 152 6.11 7.19 -13.50
N GLU A 153 6.17 6.15 -14.33
CA GLU A 153 6.40 6.30 -15.77
C GLU A 153 5.10 6.47 -16.57
N VAL A 154 3.96 5.98 -16.05
CA VAL A 154 2.67 6.03 -16.76
C VAL A 154 1.67 6.94 -16.06
N ALA A 155 1.33 6.64 -14.81
CA ALA A 155 0.25 7.35 -14.11
C ALA A 155 0.62 8.83 -13.89
N VAL A 156 1.79 9.11 -13.33
CA VAL A 156 2.23 10.48 -13.00
C VAL A 156 2.23 11.38 -14.24
N PRO A 157 2.88 11.02 -15.37
CA PRO A 157 2.84 11.84 -16.58
C PRO A 157 1.42 12.01 -17.15
N PHE A 158 0.59 10.97 -17.09
CA PHE A 158 -0.80 11.04 -17.55
C PHE A 158 -1.61 12.02 -16.72
N LEU A 159 -1.57 11.90 -15.39
CA LEU A 159 -2.31 12.75 -14.46
C LEU A 159 -1.90 14.23 -14.55
N LEU A 160 -0.63 14.50 -14.87
CA LEU A 160 -0.12 15.87 -15.04
C LEU A 160 -0.54 16.52 -16.37
N LYS A 161 -0.71 15.73 -17.43
CA LYS A 161 -0.99 16.23 -18.79
C LYS A 161 -2.48 16.21 -19.14
N GLU A 162 -3.19 15.17 -18.68
CA GLU A 162 -4.57 14.93 -19.07
C GLU A 162 -5.54 15.67 -18.15
N ASN A 163 -6.48 16.41 -18.75
CA ASN A 163 -7.55 17.04 -17.99
C ASN A 163 -8.55 15.98 -17.50
N ALA A 164 -8.68 15.85 -16.18
CA ALA A 164 -9.62 14.92 -15.55
C ALA A 164 -11.09 15.15 -15.96
N SER A 165 -11.46 16.37 -16.37
CA SER A 165 -12.81 16.68 -16.84
C SER A 165 -13.11 16.14 -18.25
N ASN A 166 -12.09 15.68 -18.99
CA ASN A 166 -12.29 15.11 -20.32
C ASN A 166 -13.10 13.80 -20.24
N PRO A 167 -14.14 13.62 -21.06
CA PRO A 167 -14.88 12.36 -21.12
C PRO A 167 -13.94 11.17 -21.35
N GLY A 168 -14.05 10.18 -20.47
CA GLY A 168 -13.26 8.94 -20.54
C GLY A 168 -11.78 9.07 -20.11
N ALA A 169 -11.33 10.20 -19.54
CA ALA A 169 -9.95 10.35 -19.06
C ALA A 169 -9.52 9.21 -18.12
N ARG A 170 -10.35 8.89 -17.13
CA ARG A 170 -10.11 7.75 -16.22
C ARG A 170 -10.01 6.43 -16.97
N LYS A 171 -10.91 6.16 -17.91
CA LYS A 171 -10.89 4.92 -18.69
C LYS A 171 -9.58 4.78 -19.49
N ARG A 172 -9.10 5.87 -20.11
CA ARG A 172 -7.82 5.88 -20.83
C ARG A 172 -6.64 5.59 -19.90
N LEU A 173 -6.61 6.21 -18.72
CA LEU A 173 -5.58 5.95 -17.71
C LEU A 173 -5.56 4.46 -17.32
N LEU A 174 -6.72 3.90 -16.97
CA LEU A 174 -6.82 2.49 -16.58
C LEU A 174 -6.37 1.55 -17.69
N SER A 175 -6.80 1.79 -18.94
CA SER A 175 -6.37 0.96 -20.07
C SER A 175 -4.86 1.03 -20.31
N GLN A 176 -4.24 2.21 -20.19
CA GLN A 176 -2.79 2.33 -20.33
C GLN A 176 -2.04 1.63 -19.19
N LEU A 177 -2.53 1.77 -17.95
CA LEU A 177 -1.95 1.08 -16.79
C LEU A 177 -2.03 -0.43 -16.93
N GLU A 178 -3.18 -0.96 -17.35
CA GLU A 178 -3.39 -2.39 -17.58
C GLU A 178 -2.47 -2.92 -18.69
N GLU A 179 -2.44 -2.25 -19.86
CA GLU A 179 -1.59 -2.64 -20.99
C GLU A 179 -0.11 -2.68 -20.60
N GLU A 180 0.37 -1.59 -20.00
CA GLU A 180 1.77 -1.45 -19.61
C GLU A 180 2.14 -2.35 -18.43
N GLY A 181 1.23 -2.53 -17.46
CA GLY A 181 1.43 -3.43 -16.34
C GLY A 181 1.55 -4.89 -16.77
N VAL A 182 0.69 -5.34 -17.70
CA VAL A 182 0.79 -6.68 -18.29
C VAL A 182 2.12 -6.85 -19.04
N ARG A 183 2.56 -5.82 -19.80
CA ARG A 183 3.87 -5.84 -20.48
C ARG A 183 5.04 -6.00 -19.50
N ARG A 184 4.92 -5.45 -18.29
CA ARG A 184 5.90 -5.60 -17.17
C ARG A 184 5.75 -6.91 -16.39
N GLY A 185 4.82 -7.78 -16.77
CA GLY A 185 4.60 -9.07 -16.13
C GLY A 185 3.70 -9.03 -14.90
N LEU A 186 3.04 -7.91 -14.59
CA LEU A 186 1.98 -7.87 -13.58
C LEU A 186 0.80 -8.69 -14.09
N ARG A 187 0.38 -9.68 -13.32
CA ARG A 187 -0.74 -10.56 -13.68
C ARG A 187 -1.88 -10.35 -12.73
N TYR A 188 -3.10 -10.42 -13.27
CA TYR A 188 -4.30 -10.63 -12.46
C TYR A 188 -4.13 -11.93 -11.66
N VAL A 189 -4.13 -11.81 -10.33
CA VAL A 189 -4.26 -12.98 -9.48
C VAL A 189 -5.72 -13.03 -9.01
N PRO A 190 -6.60 -13.78 -9.70
CA PRO A 190 -7.95 -13.97 -9.20
C PRO A 190 -7.89 -14.63 -7.82
N TYR A 191 -8.76 -14.18 -6.92
CA TYR A 191 -9.01 -14.81 -5.64
C TYR A 191 -9.37 -16.28 -5.87
N THR A 192 -8.47 -17.19 -5.49
CA THR A 192 -8.76 -18.64 -5.35
C THR A 192 -9.14 -18.96 -3.93
#